data_AF-A0ABC8LME1-F1
#
_entry.id   AF-A0ABC8LME1-F1
#
_cell.length_a   1.000
_cell.length_b   1.000
_cell.length_c   1.000
_cell.angle_alpha   90.00
_cell.angle_beta   90.00
_cell.angle_gamma   90.00
#
_symmetry.space_group_name_H-M   'P 1'
#
loop_
_entity.id
_entity.type
_entity.pdbx_description
1 polymer ?
#
loop_
_entity_poly.entity_id
_entity_poly.type
_entity_poly.pdbx_seq_one_letter_code
_entity_poly.pdbx_strand_id
1 'polypeptide(L)' 'MIVDFHATPVLVVQHDRLTQFMCLVGSTLRDPHGCHSQYMANMGSIASLAMANMLTPTR' A
#
# COMPACT_ATOMS: atom_id res chain seq x y z
N MET A 1 -5.24 2.76 1.82
CA MET A 1 -6.53 2.24 1.33
C MET A 1 -6.21 1.42 0.09
N ILE A 2 -6.88 0.29 -0.10
CA ILE A 2 -6.77 -0.53 -1.32
C ILE A 2 -8.17 -0.60 -1.91
N VAL A 3 -8.34 -0.14 -3.15
CA VAL A 3 -9.66 -0.07 -3.81
C VAL A 3 -9.99 -1.39 -4.51
N ASP A 4 -8.99 -2.02 -5.12
CA ASP A 4 -9.09 -3.32 -5.77
C ASP A 4 -7.69 -3.97 -5.76
N PHE A 5 -7.54 -5.14 -5.13
CA PHE A 5 -6.25 -5.84 -5.11
C PHE A 5 -5.92 -6.56 -6.43
N HIS A 6 -6.90 -6.74 -7.33
CA HIS A 6 -6.70 -7.31 -8.66
C HIS A 6 -6.26 -6.27 -9.69
N ALA A 7 -6.35 -4.98 -9.36
CA ALA A 7 -5.92 -3.91 -10.25
C ALA A 7 -4.43 -4.07 -10.61
N THR A 8 -4.09 -3.84 -11.87
CA THR A 8 -2.70 -3.92 -12.33
C THR A 8 -1.90 -2.76 -11.73
N PRO A 9 -0.76 -3.03 -11.05
CA PRO A 9 0.08 -1.96 -10.49
C PRO A 9 0.62 -1.05 -11.58
N VAL A 10 0.68 0.26 -11.30
CA VAL A 10 1.21 1.26 -12.23
C VAL A 10 2.63 1.63 -11.83
N LEU A 11 3.56 1.52 -12.80
CA LEU A 11 4.95 1.83 -12.57
C LEU A 11 5.15 3.36 -12.48
N VAL A 12 5.87 3.80 -11.44
CA VAL A 12 6.21 5.21 -11.26
C VAL A 12 7.45 5.53 -12.09
N VAL A 13 7.32 6.42 -13.07
CA VAL A 13 8.46 6.96 -13.82
C VAL A 13 9.19 7.96 -12.93
N GLN A 14 10.49 7.77 -12.78
CA GLN A 14 11.34 8.60 -11.92
C GLN A 14 12.50 9.17 -12.72
N HIS A 15 13.07 10.28 -12.25
CA HIS A 15 14.18 10.93 -12.93
C HIS A 15 15.46 10.09 -12.87
N ASP A 16 16.18 9.94 -13.98
CA ASP A 16 17.32 9.01 -14.12
C ASP A 16 18.50 9.30 -13.18
N ARG A 17 18.62 10.54 -12.69
CA ARG A 17 19.67 10.93 -11.72
C ARG A 17 19.40 10.47 -10.29
N LEU A 18 18.23 9.89 -10.00
CA LEU A 18 17.94 9.35 -8.67
C LEU A 18 18.70 8.05 -8.47
N THR A 19 19.53 7.99 -7.43
CA THR A 19 20.35 6.81 -7.10
C THR A 19 19.55 5.68 -6.44
N GLN A 20 18.29 5.94 -6.09
CA GLN A 20 17.37 4.98 -5.47
C GLN A 20 15.93 5.25 -5.90
N PHE A 21 15.04 4.29 -5.62
CA PHE A 21 13.61 4.50 -5.79
C PHE A 21 13.08 5.59 -4.85
N MET A 22 12.09 6.34 -5.31
CA MET A 22 11.38 7.28 -4.44
C MET A 22 10.69 6.53 -3.29
N CYS A 23 10.77 7.09 -2.08
CA CYS A 23 10.09 6.51 -0.92
C CYS A 23 8.58 6.78 -1.01
N LEU A 24 7.79 5.73 -1.26
CA LEU A 24 6.33 5.82 -1.41
C LEU A 24 5.56 5.48 -0.12
N VAL A 25 6.22 5.39 1.04
CA VAL A 25 5.61 4.92 2.30
C VAL A 25 4.38 5.75 2.72
N GLY A 26 4.39 7.06 2.45
CA GLY A 26 3.30 7.98 2.74
C GLY A 26 2.30 8.18 1.58
N SER A 27 2.50 7.52 0.44
CA SER A 27 1.58 7.65 -0.70
C SER A 27 0.26 6.92 -0.41
N THR A 28 -0.86 7.59 -0.60
CA THR A 28 -2.21 7.00 -0.46
C THR A 28 -2.52 5.99 -1.55
N LEU A 29 -1.79 6.04 -2.67
CA LEU A 29 -1.94 5.18 -3.85
C LEU A 29 -0.89 4.07 -3.92
N ARG A 30 -0.13 3.84 -2.85
CA ARG A 30 0.88 2.77 -2.83
C ARG A 30 0.19 1.41 -3.01
N ASP A 31 0.64 0.66 -4.02
CA ASP A 31 0.21 -0.70 -4.27
C ASP A 31 0.47 -1.62 -3.06
N PRO A 32 -0.46 -2.53 -2.71
CA PRO A 32 -0.18 -3.57 -1.73
C PRO A 32 0.96 -4.48 -2.21
N HIS A 33 1.78 -4.96 -1.26
CA HIS A 33 2.77 -5.99 -1.60
C HIS A 33 2.05 -7.26 -2.07
N GLY A 34 2.60 -7.97 -3.05
CA GLY A 34 1.93 -9.13 -3.67
C GLY A 34 1.49 -10.22 -2.70
N CYS A 35 2.22 -10.44 -1.59
CA CYS A 35 1.78 -11.35 -0.54
C CYS A 35 0.48 -10.88 0.16
N HIS A 36 0.29 -9.57 0.32
CA HIS A 36 -0.92 -8.99 0.90
C HIS A 36 -2.08 -9.03 -0.09
N SER A 37 -1.83 -8.80 -1.39
CA SER A 37 -2.84 -8.99 -2.44
C SER A 37 -3.33 -10.44 -2.49
N GLN A 38 -2.43 -11.43 -2.44
CA GLN A 38 -2.83 -12.84 -2.37
C GLN A 38 -3.57 -13.18 -1.08
N TYR A 39 -3.18 -12.57 0.05
CA TYR A 39 -3.91 -12.72 1.30
C TYR A 39 -5.35 -12.18 1.20
N MET A 40 -5.52 -11.00 0.60
CA MET A 40 -6.84 -10.43 0.31
C MET A 40 -7.68 -11.34 -0.60
N ALA A 41 -7.05 -11.94 -1.63
CA ALA A 41 -7.69 -12.93 -2.48
C ALA A 41 -8.20 -14.14 -1.71
N ASN A 42 -7.36 -14.70 -0.83
CA ASN A 42 -7.71 -15.87 -0.01
C ASN A 42 -8.85 -15.56 0.97
N MET A 43 -8.98 -14.30 1.41
CA MET A 43 -10.06 -13.85 2.29
C MET A 43 -11.33 -13.42 1.54
N GLY A 44 -11.30 -13.30 0.21
CA GLY A 44 -12.41 -12.75 -0.57
C GLY A 44 -12.64 -11.25 -0.37
N SER A 45 -11.64 -10.51 0.10
CA SER A 45 -11.73 -9.07 0.38
C SER A 45 -11.18 -8.26 -0.79
N ILE A 46 -12.04 -7.82 -1.72
CA ILE A 46 -11.63 -7.07 -2.93
C ILE A 46 -11.01 -5.70 -2.59
N ALA A 47 -11.60 -5.00 -1.62
CA ALA A 47 -11.19 -3.67 -1.17
C ALA A 47 -10.90 -3.68 0.34
N SER A 48 -10.06 -2.75 0.82
CA SER A 48 -9.79 -2.59 2.25
C SER A 48 -9.45 -1.16 2.68
N LEU A 49 -9.87 -0.83 3.91
CA LEU A 49 -9.46 0.37 4.63
C LEU A 49 -8.93 -0.05 6.01
N ALA A 50 -7.64 0.18 6.24
CA ALA A 50 -6.99 -0.04 7.54
C ALA A 50 -6.63 1.32 8.15
N MET A 51 -6.93 1.51 9.44
CA MET A 51 -6.62 2.72 10.20
C MET A 51 -5.80 2.33 11.42
N ALA A 52 -4.75 3.11 11.71
CA ALA A 52 -3.99 2.94 12.94
C ALA A 52 -4.76 3.60 14.09
N ASN A 53 -4.96 2.86 15.18
CA ASN A 53 -5.40 3.43 16.45
C ASN A 53 -4.18 3.65 17.34
N MET A 54 -3.90 4.89 17.72
CA MET A 54 -2.80 5.24 18.62
C MET A 54 -3.34 5.68 19.96
N LEU A 55 -2.86 5.06 21.03
CA LEU A 55 -3.16 5.42 22.41
C LEU A 55 -1.94 6.07 23.03
N THR A 56 -2.11 7.21 23.68
CA THR A 56 -1.08 7.81 24.52
C THR A 56 -1.20 7.27 25.95
N PRO A 57 -0.13 6.78 26.59
CA PRO A 57 -0.21 6.37 27.98
C PRO A 57 -0.56 7.57 28.87
N THR A 58 -1.53 7.40 29.75
CA THR A 58 -1.81 8.34 30.84
C THR A 58 -0.82 8.10 31.98
N ARG A 59 -0.29 9.16 32.58
CA ARG A 59 0.50 9.04 33.82
C ARG A 59 -0.32 8.40 34.93
#